data_AF-A0A9E4CX80-F1
#
_entry.id   AF-A0A9E4CX80-F1
#
_cell.length_a   1.000
_cell.length_b   1.000
_cell.length_c   1.000
_cell.angle_alpha   90.00
_cell.angle_beta   90.00
_cell.angle_gamma   90.00
#
_symmetry.space_group_name_H-M   'P 1'
#
loop_
_entity.id
_entity.type
_entity.pdbx_description
1 polymer ?
#
loop_
_entity_poly.entity_id
_entity_poly.type
_entity_poly.pdbx_seq_one_letter_code
_entity_poly.pdbx_strand_id
1 'polypeptide(L)'
;QLIADAFRSVIANTAYYRGGWIGRADEPVPVDVVREYAEVACLCRLRDPSALDRPLLVDAFLHHGGDVDSAARRDTLRMFCELAAQTDPWPIQPGDFRRLIYFRSNYGDEESEGPTFDPGEPLLSTALRWRLYQAREYYNAAINEMWRRLTCWGLEHEGDLYPIPMKDVLNALDVDFDALASALEVDLPASGLGLGSPFADLLAWLSSSAQVTGDLDGPWDLAASITEDLLVDYLDYGRLDVNETGADRLAAAIALLTLVAARLWRPELGLEAPADWFPVVEGQQERLGMQRFLKALRGRVADGQTIGQVVTWLHLEYVIEQHERVANAKLRTTGDTYRFRREAGRLRFFSKETRVGMNDSRFNANATVIYELGLAGYLYDEGHPLSEEGEALRADGDLPTTGVFGSKADPR
;
A
#
# COMPACT_ATOMS: atom_id res chain seq x y z
N GLN A 1 22.90 -5.11 -20.68
CA GLN A 1 24.31 -5.48 -20.97
C GLN A 1 25.28 -4.38 -20.51
N LEU A 2 25.11 -3.13 -20.94
CA LEU A 2 25.99 -2.01 -20.56
C LEU A 2 26.19 -1.81 -19.05
N ILE A 3 25.10 -1.74 -18.27
CA ILE A 3 25.18 -1.65 -16.79
C ILE A 3 25.99 -2.82 -16.21
N ALA A 4 25.75 -4.04 -16.69
CA ALA A 4 26.45 -5.23 -16.22
C ALA A 4 27.94 -5.18 -16.54
N ASP A 5 28.34 -4.64 -17.70
CA ASP A 5 29.75 -4.50 -18.08
C ASP A 5 30.46 -3.37 -17.31
N ALA A 6 29.76 -2.27 -17.03
CA ALA A 6 30.25 -1.22 -16.14
C ALA A 6 30.48 -1.76 -14.73
N PHE A 7 29.49 -2.44 -14.15
CA PHE A 7 29.61 -3.06 -12.83
C PHE A 7 30.74 -4.10 -12.80
N ARG A 8 30.85 -4.97 -13.82
CA ARG A 8 31.97 -5.92 -13.96
C ARG A 8 33.33 -5.23 -13.94
N SER A 9 33.43 -4.07 -14.59
CA SER A 9 34.68 -3.29 -14.64
C SER A 9 35.05 -2.72 -13.27
N VAL A 10 34.06 -2.28 -12.49
CA VAL A 10 34.26 -1.80 -11.11
C VAL A 10 34.81 -2.93 -10.22
N ILE A 11 34.23 -4.13 -10.30
CA ILE A 11 34.63 -5.24 -9.42
C ILE A 11 35.83 -6.05 -9.93
N ALA A 12 36.31 -5.81 -11.16
CA ALA A 12 37.30 -6.64 -11.85
C ALA A 12 38.61 -6.83 -11.08
N ASN A 13 38.99 -5.83 -10.28
CA ASN A 13 40.24 -5.84 -9.51
C ASN A 13 40.11 -6.44 -8.10
N THR A 14 38.91 -6.79 -7.66
CA THR A 14 38.71 -7.39 -6.33
C THR A 14 39.33 -8.78 -6.22
N ALA A 15 39.76 -9.20 -5.03
CA ALA A 15 40.13 -10.60 -4.80
C ALA A 15 38.95 -11.56 -5.07
N TYR A 16 37.71 -11.11 -4.87
CA TYR A 16 36.51 -11.88 -5.17
C TYR A 16 36.42 -12.24 -6.66
N TYR A 17 36.57 -11.24 -7.54
CA TYR A 17 36.52 -11.45 -8.98
C TYR A 17 37.77 -12.19 -9.50
N ARG A 18 38.98 -11.75 -9.13
CA ARG A 18 40.24 -12.35 -9.60
C ARG A 18 40.46 -13.77 -9.08
N GLY A 19 39.95 -14.07 -7.88
CA GLY A 19 39.97 -15.41 -7.30
C GLY A 19 38.98 -16.38 -7.96
N GLY A 20 38.10 -15.89 -8.85
CA GLY A 20 37.09 -16.72 -9.49
C GLY A 20 35.99 -17.20 -8.54
N TRP A 21 35.75 -16.49 -7.44
CA TRP A 21 34.78 -16.90 -6.41
C TRP A 21 33.34 -16.95 -6.94
N ILE A 22 33.02 -16.18 -7.99
CA ILE A 22 31.74 -16.25 -8.72
C ILE A 22 31.44 -17.69 -9.22
N GLY A 23 32.47 -18.43 -9.61
CA GLY A 23 32.33 -19.80 -10.13
C GLY A 23 32.36 -20.89 -9.05
N ARG A 24 32.53 -20.53 -7.78
CA ARG A 24 32.73 -21.47 -6.66
C ARG A 24 31.60 -21.37 -5.64
N ALA A 25 30.37 -21.58 -6.10
CA ALA A 25 29.18 -21.41 -5.27
C ALA A 25 29.14 -22.32 -4.03
N ASP A 26 29.86 -23.45 -4.05
CA ASP A 26 29.90 -24.44 -2.97
C ASP A 26 31.06 -24.22 -1.98
N GLU A 27 31.91 -23.20 -2.19
CA GLU A 27 33.05 -22.89 -1.31
C GLU A 27 32.75 -21.67 -0.43
N PRO A 28 33.07 -21.71 0.87
CA PRO A 28 32.94 -20.54 1.73
C PRO A 28 33.96 -19.46 1.31
N VAL A 29 33.46 -18.26 1.04
CA VAL A 29 34.27 -17.10 0.68
C VAL A 29 34.90 -16.51 1.96
N PRO A 30 36.23 -16.30 2.02
CA PRO A 30 36.86 -15.66 3.17
C PRO A 30 36.27 -14.29 3.47
N VAL A 31 36.07 -13.97 4.76
CA VAL A 31 35.42 -12.73 5.19
C VAL A 31 36.09 -11.47 4.65
N ASP A 32 37.43 -11.45 4.57
CA ASP A 32 38.17 -10.28 4.09
C ASP A 32 38.00 -10.07 2.57
N VAL A 33 37.81 -11.17 1.82
CA VAL A 33 37.48 -11.09 0.38
C VAL A 33 36.07 -10.53 0.19
N VAL A 34 35.11 -10.94 1.05
CA VAL A 34 33.75 -10.39 1.03
C VAL A 34 33.75 -8.91 1.39
N ARG A 35 34.52 -8.50 2.40
CA ARG A 35 34.65 -7.08 2.81
C ARG A 35 35.25 -6.22 1.70
N GLU A 36 36.38 -6.62 1.12
CA GLU A 36 37.00 -5.92 -0.02
C GLU A 36 36.03 -5.81 -1.20
N TYR A 37 35.31 -6.88 -1.53
CA TYR A 37 34.32 -6.85 -2.59
C TYR A 37 33.17 -5.90 -2.26
N ALA A 38 32.63 -5.96 -1.04
CA ALA A 38 31.56 -5.08 -0.59
C ALA A 38 31.99 -3.59 -0.63
N GLU A 39 33.26 -3.30 -0.37
CA GLU A 39 33.79 -1.94 -0.48
C GLU A 39 33.73 -1.36 -1.90
N VAL A 40 33.57 -2.15 -2.96
CA VAL A 40 33.47 -1.65 -4.34
C VAL A 40 32.18 -2.03 -5.06
N ALA A 41 31.52 -3.10 -4.62
CA ALA A 41 30.30 -3.63 -5.22
C ALA A 41 29.02 -3.14 -4.54
N CYS A 42 29.12 -2.39 -3.43
CA CYS A 42 27.94 -1.90 -2.71
C CYS A 42 27.24 -0.76 -3.47
N LEU A 43 25.93 -0.92 -3.71
CA LEU A 43 25.07 0.13 -4.27
C LEU A 43 25.06 1.41 -3.41
N CYS A 44 25.36 1.30 -2.11
CA CYS A 44 25.56 2.44 -1.22
C CYS A 44 26.68 3.39 -1.68
N ARG A 45 27.61 2.94 -2.53
CA ARG A 45 28.65 3.77 -3.14
C ARG A 45 28.21 4.50 -4.40
N LEU A 46 27.01 4.27 -4.91
CA LEU A 46 26.49 5.01 -6.07
C LEU A 46 26.39 6.52 -5.79
N ARG A 47 26.40 6.93 -4.52
CA ARG A 47 26.47 8.34 -4.10
C ARG A 47 27.85 8.97 -4.31
N ASP A 48 28.91 8.16 -4.44
CA ASP A 48 30.26 8.62 -4.73
C ASP A 48 30.31 9.12 -6.17
N PRO A 49 30.69 10.38 -6.44
CA PRO A 49 30.80 10.91 -7.80
C PRO A 49 31.74 10.11 -8.71
N SER A 50 32.64 9.30 -8.14
CA SER A 50 33.54 8.42 -8.89
C SER A 50 32.92 7.06 -9.29
N ALA A 51 31.69 6.76 -8.86
CA ALA A 51 30.98 5.54 -9.22
C ALA A 51 30.62 5.52 -10.71
N LEU A 52 31.27 4.63 -11.47
CA LEU A 52 31.16 4.58 -12.93
C LEU A 52 29.78 4.14 -13.45
N ASP A 53 29.03 3.41 -12.62
CA ASP A 53 27.70 2.88 -12.92
C ASP A 53 26.56 3.81 -12.50
N ARG A 54 26.80 4.80 -11.64
CA ARG A 54 25.79 5.77 -11.23
C ARG A 54 25.14 6.51 -12.42
N PRO A 55 25.89 7.11 -13.37
CA PRO A 55 25.28 7.81 -14.51
C PRO A 55 24.38 6.89 -15.35
N LEU A 56 24.78 5.61 -15.50
CA LEU A 56 24.00 4.59 -16.18
C LEU A 56 22.71 4.24 -15.42
N LEU A 57 22.75 4.19 -14.10
CA LEU A 57 21.54 3.91 -13.31
C LEU A 57 20.59 5.10 -13.33
N VAL A 58 21.09 6.34 -13.24
CA VAL A 58 20.28 7.55 -13.41
C VAL A 58 19.54 7.52 -14.75
N ASP A 59 20.26 7.27 -15.86
CA ASP A 59 19.61 7.15 -17.18
C ASP A 59 18.63 5.96 -17.25
N ALA A 60 18.93 4.83 -16.61
CA ALA A 60 18.03 3.68 -16.61
C ALA A 60 16.71 3.95 -15.87
N PHE A 61 16.77 4.69 -14.75
CA PHE A 61 15.59 5.07 -13.98
C PHE A 61 14.79 6.19 -14.64
N LEU A 62 15.46 7.21 -15.19
CA LEU A 62 14.80 8.40 -15.74
C LEU A 62 14.41 8.24 -17.21
N HIS A 63 15.16 7.50 -18.03
CA HIS A 63 15.04 7.57 -19.50
C HIS A 63 14.76 6.23 -20.20
N HIS A 64 15.00 5.09 -19.56
CA HIS A 64 14.80 3.79 -20.21
C HIS A 64 13.33 3.34 -20.25
N GLY A 65 12.98 2.36 -21.09
CA GLY A 65 11.61 1.88 -21.27
C GLY A 65 10.76 2.76 -22.19
N GLY A 66 9.45 2.50 -22.23
CA GLY A 66 8.52 3.31 -23.03
C GLY A 66 8.36 4.73 -22.48
N ASP A 67 8.00 5.68 -23.34
CA ASP A 67 7.87 7.10 -22.97
C ASP A 67 6.95 7.32 -21.76
N VAL A 68 5.83 6.59 -21.72
CA VAL A 68 4.85 6.65 -20.62
C VAL A 68 5.45 6.14 -19.30
N ASP A 69 6.13 4.99 -19.33
CA ASP A 69 6.72 4.38 -18.14
C ASP A 69 7.89 5.20 -17.60
N SER A 70 8.73 5.72 -18.49
CA SER A 70 9.85 6.60 -18.10
C SER A 70 9.34 7.89 -17.47
N ALA A 71 8.33 8.54 -18.06
CA ALA A 71 7.72 9.74 -17.51
C ALA A 71 7.10 9.50 -16.12
N ALA A 72 6.32 8.43 -15.95
CA ALA A 72 5.73 8.10 -14.66
C ALA A 72 6.79 7.83 -13.56
N ARG A 73 7.92 7.22 -13.93
CA ARG A 73 9.06 7.03 -13.01
C ARG A 73 9.72 8.36 -12.64
N ARG A 74 9.98 9.25 -13.61
CA ARG A 74 10.52 10.59 -13.34
C ARG A 74 9.60 11.38 -12.42
N ASP A 75 8.30 11.38 -12.69
CA ASP A 75 7.30 12.06 -11.85
C ASP A 75 7.30 11.53 -10.41
N THR A 76 7.42 10.21 -10.23
CA THR A 76 7.49 9.59 -8.89
C THR A 76 8.78 9.98 -8.17
N LEU A 77 9.93 9.92 -8.85
CA LEU A 77 11.20 10.31 -8.23
C LEU A 77 11.23 11.80 -7.90
N ARG A 78 10.69 12.65 -8.77
CA ARG A 78 10.48 14.08 -8.52
C ARG A 78 9.62 14.30 -7.28
N MET A 79 8.51 13.57 -7.14
CA MET A 79 7.65 13.64 -5.96
C MET A 79 8.40 13.26 -4.68
N PHE A 80 9.26 12.23 -4.72
CA PHE A 80 10.06 11.82 -3.58
C PHE A 80 11.17 12.84 -3.24
N CYS A 81 11.75 13.53 -4.21
CA CYS A 81 12.64 14.67 -3.95
C CYS A 81 11.87 15.84 -3.31
N GLU A 82 10.65 16.15 -3.78
CA GLU A 82 9.80 17.16 -3.15
C GLU A 82 9.43 16.78 -1.71
N LEU A 83 9.07 15.51 -1.48
CA LEU A 83 8.82 14.99 -0.14
C LEU A 83 10.04 15.21 0.76
N ALA A 84 11.23 14.77 0.32
CA ALA A 84 12.47 14.95 1.08
C ALA A 84 12.76 16.42 1.41
N ALA A 85 12.52 17.34 0.48
CA ALA A 85 12.71 18.77 0.71
C ALA A 85 11.74 19.35 1.75
N GLN A 86 10.47 18.90 1.74
CA GLN A 86 9.45 19.40 2.67
C GLN A 86 9.50 18.74 4.05
N THR A 87 10.04 17.52 4.14
CA THR A 87 10.11 16.78 5.39
C THR A 87 11.41 16.97 6.16
N ASP A 88 12.46 17.55 5.57
CA ASP A 88 13.72 17.82 6.26
C ASP A 88 13.50 18.75 7.48
N PRO A 89 14.03 18.44 8.69
CA PRO A 89 14.94 17.33 9.04
C PRO A 89 14.26 16.06 9.58
N TRP A 90 12.93 15.93 9.51
CA TRP A 90 12.16 14.87 10.15
C TRP A 90 12.34 13.50 9.49
N PRO A 91 12.80 12.46 10.22
CA PRO A 91 12.88 11.12 9.64
C PRO A 91 11.48 10.60 9.28
N ILE A 92 11.35 9.97 8.12
CA ILE A 92 10.12 9.44 7.56
C ILE A 92 10.16 7.92 7.54
N GLN A 93 9.21 7.30 8.24
CA GLN A 93 8.94 5.87 8.23
C GLN A 93 7.84 5.53 7.22
N PRO A 94 7.64 4.24 6.89
CA PRO A 94 6.54 3.82 6.01
C PRO A 94 5.14 4.23 6.50
N GLY A 95 4.92 4.35 7.81
CA GLY A 95 3.66 4.87 8.37
C GLY A 95 3.47 6.35 8.06
N ASP A 96 4.51 7.14 8.31
CA ASP A 96 4.53 8.58 8.06
C ASP A 96 4.28 8.90 6.58
N PHE A 97 4.91 8.16 5.66
CA PHE A 97 4.66 8.31 4.23
C PHE A 97 3.19 8.08 3.86
N ARG A 98 2.54 7.07 4.44
CA ARG A 98 1.11 6.82 4.18
C ARG A 98 0.27 8.00 4.64
N ARG A 99 0.58 8.56 5.81
CA ARG A 99 -0.09 9.73 6.36
C ARG A 99 0.11 10.98 5.50
N LEU A 100 1.36 11.26 5.13
CA LEU A 100 1.72 12.41 4.27
C LEU A 100 1.06 12.34 2.89
N ILE A 101 1.03 11.18 2.25
CA ILE A 101 0.41 11.02 0.94
C ILE A 101 -1.13 11.06 1.02
N TYR A 102 -1.73 10.53 2.08
CA TYR A 102 -3.18 10.38 2.18
C TYR A 102 -3.89 11.56 2.85
N PHE A 103 -3.29 12.12 3.90
CA PHE A 103 -3.83 13.21 4.72
C PHE A 103 -3.11 14.54 4.51
N ARG A 104 -1.94 14.57 3.85
CA ARG A 104 -1.05 15.75 3.71
C ARG A 104 -0.33 16.16 5.00
N SER A 105 -0.52 15.42 6.09
CA SER A 105 0.07 15.68 7.41
C SER A 105 0.53 14.39 8.06
N ASN A 106 1.53 14.46 8.93
CA ASN A 106 1.95 13.35 9.80
C ASN A 106 1.59 13.55 11.29
N TYR A 107 0.87 14.62 11.63
CA TYR A 107 0.45 14.92 12.99
C TYR A 107 -1.06 15.21 13.02
N GLY A 108 -1.71 14.81 14.11
CA GLY A 108 -3.16 14.82 14.28
C GLY A 108 -3.63 15.74 15.40
N ASP A 109 -2.80 16.64 15.92
CA ASP A 109 -3.22 17.70 16.84
C ASP A 109 -2.57 19.04 16.44
N GLU A 110 -3.19 20.16 16.79
CA GLU A 110 -2.63 21.49 16.49
C GLU A 110 -1.38 21.80 17.34
N GLU A 111 -1.13 21.02 18.39
CA GLU A 111 -0.05 21.23 19.35
C GLU A 111 1.24 20.47 19.01
N SER A 112 1.18 19.43 18.16
CA SER A 112 2.37 18.71 17.69
C SER A 112 2.96 19.36 16.43
N GLU A 113 4.29 19.44 16.41
CA GLU A 113 5.03 19.76 15.20
C GLU A 113 5.34 18.47 14.44
N GLY A 114 5.20 18.51 13.12
CA GLY A 114 5.61 17.40 12.26
C GLY A 114 5.64 17.79 10.80
N PRO A 115 6.12 16.90 9.93
CA PRO A 115 6.17 17.16 8.51
C PRO A 115 4.75 17.24 7.92
N THR A 116 4.58 18.10 6.92
CA THR A 116 3.44 18.12 6.01
C THR A 116 3.92 17.87 4.58
N PHE A 117 2.99 17.52 3.69
CA PHE A 117 3.31 17.35 2.27
C PHE A 117 2.27 18.05 1.41
N ASP A 118 2.64 19.19 0.84
CA ASP A 118 1.82 19.98 -0.08
C ASP A 118 2.46 19.97 -1.48
N PRO A 119 2.03 19.10 -2.40
CA PRO A 119 2.63 19.00 -3.72
C PRO A 119 2.29 20.25 -4.54
N GLY A 120 3.32 20.88 -5.09
CA GLY A 120 3.13 21.95 -6.08
C GLY A 120 2.37 21.47 -7.32
N GLU A 121 1.89 22.43 -8.12
CA GLU A 121 1.09 22.20 -9.35
C GLU A 121 1.65 21.09 -10.27
N PRO A 122 2.97 20.99 -10.55
CA PRO A 122 3.51 19.94 -11.42
C PRO A 122 3.37 18.52 -10.87
N LEU A 123 3.13 18.36 -9.56
CA LEU A 123 3.08 17.09 -8.85
C LEU A 123 1.67 16.67 -8.43
N LEU A 124 0.65 17.53 -8.62
CA LEU A 124 -0.72 17.25 -8.17
C LEU A 124 -1.26 15.92 -8.71
N SER A 125 -1.14 15.69 -10.01
CA SER A 125 -1.60 14.44 -10.65
C SER A 125 -0.88 13.20 -10.11
N THR A 126 0.45 13.29 -9.91
CA THR A 126 1.24 12.18 -9.37
C THR A 126 0.91 11.92 -7.90
N ALA A 127 0.77 12.97 -7.10
CA ALA A 127 0.36 12.87 -5.71
C ALA A 127 -1.06 12.28 -5.57
N LEU A 128 -2.00 12.67 -6.45
CA LEU A 128 -3.34 12.09 -6.50
C LEU A 128 -3.31 10.59 -6.84
N ARG A 129 -2.49 10.16 -7.80
CA ARG A 129 -2.28 8.73 -8.10
C ARG A 129 -1.77 7.96 -6.88
N TRP A 130 -0.81 8.51 -6.16
CA TRP A 130 -0.30 7.91 -4.91
C TRP A 130 -1.33 7.90 -3.79
N ARG A 131 -2.16 8.95 -3.67
CA ARG A 131 -3.28 9.01 -2.73
C ARG A 131 -4.33 7.93 -3.02
N LEU A 132 -4.71 7.76 -4.28
CA LEU A 132 -5.64 6.72 -4.72
C LEU A 132 -5.05 5.31 -4.57
N TYR A 133 -3.74 5.15 -4.77
CA TYR A 133 -3.03 3.91 -4.45
C TYR A 133 -3.11 3.62 -2.94
N GLN A 134 -2.91 4.62 -2.08
CA GLN A 134 -3.03 4.45 -0.64
C GLN A 134 -4.49 4.15 -0.21
N ALA A 135 -5.49 4.75 -0.86
CA ALA A 135 -6.91 4.40 -0.67
C ALA A 135 -7.17 2.92 -0.97
N ARG A 136 -6.60 2.41 -2.07
CA ARG A 136 -6.67 1.01 -2.45
C ARG A 136 -5.98 0.11 -1.42
N GLU A 137 -4.89 0.54 -0.81
CA GLU A 137 -4.22 -0.20 0.24
C GLU A 137 -5.11 -0.34 1.49
N TYR A 138 -5.76 0.73 1.93
CA TYR A 138 -6.75 0.67 3.02
C TYR A 138 -7.94 -0.24 2.67
N TYR A 139 -8.45 -0.15 1.42
CA TYR A 139 -9.48 -1.04 0.89
C TYR A 139 -9.07 -2.53 0.96
N ASN A 140 -7.86 -2.85 0.51
CA ASN A 140 -7.33 -4.20 0.53
C ASN A 140 -7.14 -4.70 1.96
N ALA A 141 -6.65 -3.84 2.86
CA ALA A 141 -6.43 -4.17 4.26
C ALA A 141 -7.73 -4.58 4.95
N ALA A 142 -8.80 -3.80 4.78
CA ALA A 142 -10.13 -4.14 5.29
C ALA A 142 -10.62 -5.53 4.82
N ILE A 143 -10.46 -5.85 3.54
CA ILE A 143 -10.87 -7.16 2.99
C ILE A 143 -10.00 -8.29 3.51
N ASN A 144 -8.70 -8.07 3.59
CA ASN A 144 -7.75 -9.05 4.14
C ASN A 144 -8.06 -9.34 5.61
N GLU A 145 -8.48 -8.32 6.37
CA GLU A 145 -8.88 -8.50 7.77
C GLU A 145 -10.16 -9.32 7.90
N MET A 146 -11.20 -9.03 7.09
CA MET A 146 -12.41 -9.86 7.05
C MET A 146 -12.09 -11.32 6.69
N TRP A 147 -11.17 -11.53 5.74
CA TRP A 147 -10.68 -12.85 5.35
C TRP A 147 -9.93 -13.56 6.49
N ARG A 148 -9.03 -12.86 7.18
CA ARG A 148 -8.27 -13.40 8.31
C ARG A 148 -9.22 -13.82 9.41
N ARG A 149 -10.10 -12.91 9.85
CA ARG A 149 -11.11 -13.14 10.88
C ARG A 149 -11.94 -14.37 10.56
N LEU A 150 -12.48 -14.47 9.34
CA LEU A 150 -13.27 -15.63 8.91
C LEU A 150 -12.46 -16.93 8.99
N THR A 151 -11.19 -16.90 8.59
CA THR A 151 -10.33 -18.08 8.65
C THR A 151 -10.06 -18.51 10.09
N CYS A 152 -9.67 -17.58 10.97
CA CYS A 152 -9.42 -17.87 12.38
C CYS A 152 -10.68 -18.39 13.08
N TRP A 153 -11.82 -17.73 12.85
CA TRP A 153 -13.12 -18.17 13.36
C TRP A 153 -13.44 -19.60 12.91
N GLY A 154 -13.25 -19.91 11.63
CA GLY A 154 -13.51 -21.25 11.12
C GLY A 154 -12.63 -22.33 11.74
N LEU A 155 -11.36 -22.02 12.02
CA LEU A 155 -10.42 -22.95 12.68
C LEU A 155 -10.78 -23.16 14.16
N GLU A 156 -11.20 -22.10 14.87
CA GLU A 156 -11.69 -22.18 16.26
C GLU A 156 -12.94 -23.07 16.39
N HIS A 157 -13.70 -23.24 15.29
CA HIS A 157 -14.91 -24.05 15.23
C HIS A 157 -14.70 -25.41 14.53
N GLU A 158 -13.46 -25.92 14.57
CA GLU A 158 -13.07 -27.23 13.99
C GLU A 158 -13.41 -27.35 12.49
N GLY A 159 -13.44 -26.22 11.77
CA GLY A 159 -13.79 -26.16 10.35
C GLY A 159 -12.79 -26.89 9.45
N ASP A 160 -11.59 -27.16 9.96
CA ASP A 160 -10.55 -27.99 9.37
C ASP A 160 -10.72 -29.49 9.64
N LEU A 161 -11.64 -29.89 10.52
CA LEU A 161 -12.05 -31.28 10.71
C LEU A 161 -13.41 -31.53 10.08
N TYR A 162 -14.34 -30.59 10.24
CA TYR A 162 -15.72 -30.69 9.79
C TYR A 162 -16.14 -29.45 8.99
N PRO A 163 -16.41 -29.55 7.67
CA PRO A 163 -16.90 -28.41 6.90
C PRO A 163 -18.16 -27.78 7.53
N ILE A 164 -18.12 -26.47 7.76
CA ILE A 164 -19.14 -25.72 8.49
C ILE A 164 -20.28 -25.31 7.54
N PRO A 165 -21.56 -25.54 7.85
CA PRO A 165 -22.67 -25.06 7.02
C PRO A 165 -22.60 -23.56 6.75
N MET A 166 -22.83 -23.13 5.50
CA MET A 166 -22.74 -21.72 5.13
C MET A 166 -23.69 -20.84 5.96
N LYS A 167 -24.86 -21.37 6.37
CA LYS A 167 -25.77 -20.68 7.28
C LYS A 167 -25.09 -20.31 8.59
N ASP A 168 -24.31 -21.22 9.16
CA ASP A 168 -23.64 -21.00 10.45
C ASP A 168 -22.47 -20.03 10.29
N VAL A 169 -21.74 -20.11 9.16
CA VAL A 169 -20.73 -19.10 8.77
C VAL A 169 -21.34 -17.71 8.71
N LEU A 170 -22.49 -17.55 8.06
CA LEU A 170 -23.17 -16.26 7.92
C LEU A 170 -23.77 -15.76 9.23
N ASN A 171 -24.26 -16.65 10.09
CA ASN A 171 -24.75 -16.29 11.43
C ASN A 171 -23.64 -15.80 12.36
N ALA A 172 -22.39 -16.17 12.10
CA ALA A 172 -21.23 -15.72 12.86
C ALA A 172 -20.65 -14.37 12.41
N LEU A 173 -21.27 -13.75 11.41
CA LEU A 173 -20.95 -12.40 11.00
C LEU A 173 -21.64 -11.42 11.95
N ASP A 174 -20.92 -11.05 13.00
CA ASP A 174 -21.37 -10.09 14.00
C ASP A 174 -20.45 -8.87 14.04
N VAL A 175 -21.02 -7.71 14.34
CA VAL A 175 -20.32 -6.42 14.41
C VAL A 175 -20.64 -5.72 15.72
N ASP A 176 -19.61 -5.23 16.39
CA ASP A 176 -19.75 -4.50 17.65
C ASP A 176 -19.18 -3.08 17.47
N PHE A 177 -20.03 -2.17 16.98
CA PHE A 177 -19.64 -0.77 16.83
C PHE A 177 -19.56 -0.04 18.17
N ASP A 178 -20.26 -0.50 19.22
CA ASP A 178 -20.16 0.09 20.56
C ASP A 178 -18.76 -0.17 21.14
N ALA A 179 -18.25 -1.40 21.04
CA ALA A 179 -16.89 -1.73 21.45
C ALA A 179 -15.83 -0.97 20.64
N LEU A 180 -16.01 -0.88 19.32
CA LEU A 180 -15.10 -0.09 18.46
C LEU A 180 -15.09 1.38 18.86
N ALA A 181 -16.28 1.98 19.00
CA ALA A 181 -16.44 3.39 19.36
C ALA A 181 -15.86 3.69 20.74
N SER A 182 -16.09 2.80 21.71
CA SER A 182 -15.48 2.90 23.04
C SER A 182 -13.96 2.79 22.99
N ALA A 183 -13.40 1.94 22.13
CA ALA A 183 -11.95 1.77 22.03
C ALA A 183 -11.25 2.94 21.33
N LEU A 184 -11.95 3.60 20.41
CA LEU A 184 -11.47 4.79 19.70
C LEU A 184 -11.87 6.11 20.39
N GLU A 185 -12.61 6.04 21.50
CA GLU A 185 -13.15 7.21 22.23
C GLU A 185 -14.02 8.13 21.34
N VAL A 186 -14.85 7.54 20.47
CA VAL A 186 -15.74 8.25 19.55
C VAL A 186 -17.20 8.01 19.94
N ASP A 187 -18.03 9.04 19.84
CA ASP A 187 -19.47 8.89 20.06
C ASP A 187 -20.17 8.23 18.87
N LEU A 188 -21.04 7.26 19.16
CA LEU A 188 -21.98 6.71 18.18
C LEU A 188 -23.21 7.62 18.03
N PRO A 189 -23.95 7.49 16.91
CA PRO A 189 -25.28 8.07 16.80
C PRO A 189 -26.16 7.61 17.98
N ALA A 190 -27.05 8.47 18.47
CA ALA A 190 -27.93 8.17 19.61
C ALA A 190 -28.82 6.93 19.42
N SER A 191 -29.04 6.51 18.17
CA SER A 191 -29.78 5.31 17.79
C SER A 191 -28.95 4.02 17.85
N GLY A 192 -27.64 4.12 18.08
CA GLY A 192 -26.68 3.03 17.96
C GLY A 192 -26.44 2.60 16.51
N LEU A 193 -25.45 1.74 16.30
CA LEU A 193 -25.20 1.09 15.01
C LEU A 193 -25.04 -0.41 15.21
N GLY A 194 -25.79 -1.19 14.44
CA GLY A 194 -25.69 -2.65 14.45
C GLY A 194 -26.18 -3.25 13.12
N LEU A 195 -26.19 -4.59 13.02
CA LEU A 195 -26.54 -5.30 11.77
C LEU A 195 -27.92 -4.92 11.19
N GLY A 196 -28.85 -4.48 12.03
CA GLY A 196 -30.19 -4.03 11.64
C GLY A 196 -30.27 -2.57 11.16
N SER A 197 -29.27 -1.74 11.45
CA SER A 197 -29.25 -0.33 11.05
C SER A 197 -29.09 -0.19 9.53
N PRO A 198 -29.74 0.80 8.89
CA PRO A 198 -29.44 1.17 7.50
C PRO A 198 -27.94 1.41 7.29
N PHE A 199 -27.38 0.92 6.19
CA PHE A 199 -25.96 1.18 5.89
C PHE A 199 -25.69 2.67 5.65
N ALA A 200 -26.70 3.43 5.19
CA ALA A 200 -26.61 4.88 5.06
C ALA A 200 -26.29 5.58 6.38
N ASP A 201 -26.74 5.05 7.52
CA ASP A 201 -26.49 5.64 8.84
C ASP A 201 -25.02 5.44 9.25
N LEU A 202 -24.45 4.26 8.98
CA LEU A 202 -23.02 4.00 9.14
C LEU A 202 -22.18 4.93 8.26
N LEU A 203 -22.54 5.06 6.98
CA LEU A 203 -21.85 5.96 6.06
C LEU A 203 -21.91 7.41 6.52
N ALA A 204 -23.07 7.87 7.00
CA ALA A 204 -23.26 9.23 7.49
C ALA A 204 -22.46 9.50 8.78
N TRP A 205 -22.49 8.58 9.75
CA TRP A 205 -21.69 8.67 10.96
C TRP A 205 -20.21 8.77 10.64
N LEU A 206 -19.67 7.83 9.85
CA LEU A 206 -18.25 7.83 9.48
C LEU A 206 -17.85 9.05 8.68
N SER A 207 -18.68 9.50 7.73
CA SER A 207 -18.40 10.70 6.95
C SER A 207 -18.35 11.94 7.84
N SER A 208 -19.23 12.04 8.83
CA SER A 208 -19.23 13.15 9.79
C SER A 208 -18.03 13.10 10.72
N SER A 209 -17.75 11.94 11.33
CA SER A 209 -16.68 11.74 12.30
C SER A 209 -15.29 11.88 11.68
N ALA A 210 -15.13 11.51 10.40
CA ALA A 210 -13.89 11.69 9.63
C ALA A 210 -13.84 13.00 8.83
N GLN A 211 -14.83 13.87 8.99
CA GLN A 211 -14.96 15.16 8.29
C GLN A 211 -14.76 15.06 6.78
N VAL A 212 -15.41 14.08 6.13
CA VAL A 212 -15.27 13.85 4.69
C VAL A 212 -15.89 15.03 3.92
N THR A 213 -15.06 15.80 3.22
CA THR A 213 -15.46 17.00 2.48
C THR A 213 -15.92 16.72 1.03
N GLY A 214 -15.64 15.52 0.51
CA GLY A 214 -15.95 15.12 -0.86
C GLY A 214 -14.98 15.66 -1.92
N ASP A 215 -13.90 16.30 -1.50
CA ASP A 215 -12.74 16.68 -2.31
C ASP A 215 -11.64 15.61 -2.20
N LEU A 216 -10.97 15.32 -3.32
CA LEU A 216 -9.86 14.39 -3.41
C LEU A 216 -8.49 15.03 -3.31
N ASP A 217 -8.37 16.33 -3.60
CA ASP A 217 -7.07 16.98 -3.69
C ASP A 217 -6.68 17.68 -2.39
N GLY A 218 -7.67 18.24 -1.68
CA GLY A 218 -7.49 18.91 -0.40
C GLY A 218 -7.00 18.01 0.73
N PRO A 219 -6.34 18.58 1.76
CA PRO A 219 -5.93 17.83 2.94
C PRO A 219 -7.14 17.23 3.64
N TRP A 220 -6.95 16.04 4.21
CA TRP A 220 -7.93 15.42 5.08
C TRP A 220 -7.42 15.50 6.50
N ASP A 221 -8.30 15.83 7.43
CA ASP A 221 -7.91 16.02 8.82
C ASP A 221 -7.50 14.69 9.47
N LEU A 222 -6.22 14.57 9.82
CA LEU A 222 -5.69 13.43 10.56
C LEU A 222 -6.13 13.47 12.04
N ALA A 223 -6.54 14.65 12.54
CA ALA A 223 -7.09 14.87 13.88
C ALA A 223 -8.57 14.46 14.01
N ALA A 224 -9.21 14.08 12.91
CA ALA A 224 -10.61 13.69 12.95
C ALA A 224 -10.80 12.49 13.89
N SER A 225 -11.95 12.43 14.58
CA SER A 225 -12.21 11.45 15.63
C SER A 225 -12.08 9.99 15.15
N ILE A 226 -12.30 9.77 13.85
CA ILE A 226 -12.01 8.49 13.21
C ILE A 226 -11.33 8.72 11.86
N THR A 227 -10.27 7.97 11.60
CA THR A 227 -9.54 8.01 10.34
C THR A 227 -9.18 6.60 9.90
N GLU A 228 -8.84 6.43 8.62
CA GLU A 228 -8.31 5.17 8.12
C GLU A 228 -7.00 4.76 8.82
N ASP A 229 -6.20 5.73 9.28
CA ASP A 229 -4.97 5.49 10.01
C ASP A 229 -5.26 4.90 11.40
N LEU A 230 -6.15 5.53 12.18
CA LEU A 230 -6.58 5.02 13.49
C LEU A 230 -7.19 3.62 13.39
N LEU A 231 -7.97 3.34 12.35
CA LEU A 231 -8.56 2.02 12.15
C LEU A 231 -7.53 0.96 11.77
N VAL A 232 -6.50 1.31 10.99
CA VAL A 232 -5.38 0.39 10.69
C VAL A 232 -4.56 0.10 11.94
N ASP A 233 -4.29 1.13 12.76
CA ASP A 233 -3.58 0.98 14.03
C ASP A 233 -4.39 0.13 15.02
N TYR A 234 -5.71 0.34 15.11
CA TYR A 234 -6.60 -0.48 15.93
C TYR A 234 -6.63 -1.95 15.47
N LEU A 235 -6.61 -2.17 14.15
CA LEU A 235 -6.50 -3.52 13.59
C LEU A 235 -5.10 -4.12 13.84
N ASP A 236 -4.10 -3.35 14.27
CA ASP A 236 -2.81 -3.81 14.80
C ASP A 236 -2.19 -4.97 13.98
N TYR A 237 -2.08 -4.76 12.67
CA TYR A 237 -1.61 -5.77 11.73
C TYR A 237 -0.20 -6.26 12.11
N GLY A 238 -0.11 -7.45 12.72
CA GLY A 238 1.16 -8.13 12.98
C GLY A 238 1.43 -8.54 14.44
N ARG A 239 0.54 -8.23 15.38
CA ARG A 239 0.64 -8.74 16.76
C ARG A 239 -0.05 -10.09 16.96
N LEU A 240 0.63 -11.01 17.63
CA LEU A 240 0.20 -12.40 17.82
C LEU A 240 -0.72 -12.61 19.03
N ASP A 241 -0.93 -11.58 19.86
CA ASP A 241 -1.59 -11.63 21.16
C ASP A 241 -3.00 -11.01 21.19
N VAL A 242 -3.52 -10.57 20.04
CA VAL A 242 -4.83 -9.91 19.94
C VAL A 242 -5.92 -10.92 19.58
N ASN A 243 -7.11 -10.78 20.17
CA ASN A 243 -8.28 -11.59 19.84
C ASN A 243 -8.61 -11.48 18.34
N GLU A 244 -8.29 -12.51 17.57
CA GLU A 244 -8.32 -12.48 16.10
C GLU A 244 -9.74 -12.55 15.50
N THR A 245 -10.76 -12.88 16.30
CA THR A 245 -12.12 -13.19 15.83
C THR A 245 -13.21 -12.26 16.34
N GLY A 246 -12.84 -11.22 17.10
CA GLY A 246 -13.75 -10.23 17.69
C GLY A 246 -14.72 -9.55 16.71
N ALA A 247 -15.91 -9.21 17.20
CA ALA A 247 -16.95 -8.50 16.44
C ALA A 247 -16.61 -7.01 16.25
N ASP A 248 -15.89 -6.42 17.20
CA ASP A 248 -15.28 -5.09 17.16
C ASP A 248 -14.26 -4.96 16.01
N ARG A 249 -13.46 -6.01 15.78
CA ARG A 249 -12.53 -6.05 14.64
C ARG A 249 -13.24 -6.11 13.30
N LEU A 250 -14.34 -6.87 13.21
CA LEU A 250 -15.15 -6.82 12.00
C LEU A 250 -15.77 -5.44 11.80
N ALA A 251 -16.25 -4.80 12.87
CA ALA A 251 -16.73 -3.42 12.83
C ALA A 251 -15.64 -2.47 12.32
N ALA A 252 -14.40 -2.60 12.77
CA ALA A 252 -13.27 -1.78 12.33
C ALA A 252 -12.94 -2.00 10.83
N ALA A 253 -12.91 -3.24 10.36
CA ALA A 253 -12.69 -3.54 8.94
C ALA A 253 -13.81 -2.97 8.05
N ILE A 254 -15.06 -3.07 8.51
CA ILE A 254 -16.21 -2.48 7.80
C ILE A 254 -16.15 -0.94 7.84
N ALA A 255 -15.76 -0.35 8.96
CA ALA A 255 -15.58 1.10 9.08
C ALA A 255 -14.48 1.60 8.13
N LEU A 256 -13.33 0.92 8.08
CA LEU A 256 -12.21 1.26 7.21
C LEU A 256 -12.63 1.23 5.74
N LEU A 257 -13.31 0.15 5.33
CA LEU A 257 -13.84 0.01 3.98
C LEU A 257 -14.88 1.09 3.65
N THR A 258 -15.71 1.47 4.62
CA THR A 258 -16.75 2.48 4.44
C THR A 258 -16.17 3.89 4.36
N LEU A 259 -15.10 4.21 5.10
CA LEU A 259 -14.39 5.49 4.98
C LEU A 259 -13.75 5.66 3.60
N VAL A 260 -13.05 4.64 3.10
CA VAL A 260 -12.54 4.66 1.72
C VAL A 260 -13.68 4.87 0.72
N ALA A 261 -14.83 4.22 0.94
CA ALA A 261 -15.99 4.43 0.10
C ALA A 261 -16.56 5.85 0.20
N ALA A 262 -16.61 6.44 1.40
CA ALA A 262 -17.10 7.79 1.64
C ALA A 262 -16.25 8.83 0.90
N ARG A 263 -14.91 8.70 0.96
CA ARG A 263 -13.99 9.62 0.26
C ARG A 263 -14.11 9.53 -1.25
N LEU A 264 -14.42 8.34 -1.78
CA LEU A 264 -14.58 8.07 -3.22
C LEU A 264 -16.06 7.98 -3.65
N TRP A 265 -16.99 8.51 -2.86
CA TRP A 265 -18.41 8.23 -3.02
C TRP A 265 -19.00 8.83 -4.29
N ARG A 266 -18.56 10.05 -4.63
CA ARG A 266 -19.04 10.82 -5.78
C ARG A 266 -18.60 10.15 -7.09
N PRO A 267 -19.53 9.68 -7.95
CA PRO A 267 -19.17 9.10 -9.25
C PRO A 267 -18.38 10.05 -10.17
N GLU A 268 -18.56 11.36 -10.00
CA GLU A 268 -17.97 12.40 -10.82
C GLU A 268 -16.46 12.50 -10.65
N LEU A 269 -15.92 12.02 -9.52
CA LEU A 269 -14.47 12.09 -9.23
C LEU A 269 -13.63 11.38 -10.31
N GLY A 270 -14.09 10.24 -10.80
CA GLY A 270 -13.41 9.53 -11.90
C GLY A 270 -13.52 10.24 -13.26
N LEU A 271 -14.41 11.22 -13.39
CA LEU A 271 -14.54 12.08 -14.56
C LEU A 271 -13.72 13.37 -14.44
N GLU A 272 -13.48 13.83 -13.22
CA GLU A 272 -12.64 15.01 -12.92
C GLU A 272 -11.16 14.72 -13.20
N ALA A 273 -10.67 13.52 -12.85
CA ALA A 273 -9.28 13.11 -13.07
C ALA A 273 -9.16 11.70 -13.71
N PRO A 274 -9.62 11.49 -14.96
CA PRO A 274 -9.72 10.15 -15.55
C PRO A 274 -8.37 9.47 -15.77
N ALA A 275 -7.30 10.24 -16.02
CA ALA A 275 -5.94 9.71 -16.18
C ALA A 275 -5.36 9.19 -14.86
N ASP A 276 -5.76 9.79 -13.73
CA ASP A 276 -5.26 9.46 -12.39
C ASP A 276 -6.10 8.40 -11.70
N TRP A 277 -7.31 8.14 -12.18
CA TRP A 277 -8.27 7.18 -11.60
C TRP A 277 -7.87 5.71 -11.76
N PHE A 278 -6.77 5.40 -12.47
CA PHE A 278 -6.37 4.02 -12.74
C PHE A 278 -6.27 3.12 -11.50
N PRO A 279 -5.77 3.56 -10.31
CA PRO A 279 -5.68 2.69 -9.14
C PRO A 279 -7.04 2.18 -8.66
N VAL A 280 -8.12 2.92 -8.97
CA VAL A 280 -9.51 2.57 -8.63
C VAL A 280 -10.10 1.58 -9.65
N VAL A 281 -9.70 1.69 -10.92
CA VAL A 281 -10.17 0.86 -12.04
C VAL A 281 -9.40 -0.47 -12.14
N GLU A 282 -8.19 -0.52 -11.57
CA GLU A 282 -7.32 -1.69 -11.63
C GLU A 282 -7.98 -2.95 -11.02
N GLY A 283 -7.73 -4.12 -11.61
CA GLY A 283 -8.29 -5.41 -11.18
C GLY A 283 -8.97 -6.21 -12.30
N GLN A 284 -9.29 -5.55 -13.43
CA GLN A 284 -9.97 -6.14 -14.59
C GLN A 284 -11.19 -7.01 -14.21
N GLN A 285 -11.64 -7.93 -15.07
CA GLN A 285 -12.81 -8.77 -14.78
C GLN A 285 -12.55 -9.87 -13.73
N GLU A 286 -11.28 -10.23 -13.52
CA GLU A 286 -10.91 -11.37 -12.67
C GLU A 286 -10.85 -11.02 -11.18
N ARG A 287 -10.65 -9.74 -10.83
CA ARG A 287 -10.65 -9.27 -9.45
C ARG A 287 -11.80 -8.30 -9.21
N LEU A 288 -12.42 -8.39 -8.05
CA LEU A 288 -13.40 -7.41 -7.61
C LEU A 288 -12.67 -6.11 -7.22
N GLY A 289 -12.42 -5.24 -8.21
CA GLY A 289 -11.75 -3.97 -8.01
C GLY A 289 -12.61 -2.91 -7.31
N MET A 290 -11.95 -1.85 -6.82
CA MET A 290 -12.57 -0.79 -6.02
C MET A 290 -13.71 -0.08 -6.77
N GLN A 291 -13.57 0.17 -8.08
CA GLN A 291 -14.65 0.77 -8.88
C GLN A 291 -15.93 -0.07 -8.88
N ARG A 292 -15.81 -1.41 -9.02
CA ARG A 292 -16.97 -2.33 -9.00
C ARG A 292 -17.60 -2.34 -7.60
N PHE A 293 -16.78 -2.35 -6.56
CA PHE A 293 -17.24 -2.23 -5.18
C PHE A 293 -18.03 -0.94 -4.94
N LEU A 294 -17.48 0.22 -5.29
CA LEU A 294 -18.13 1.53 -5.11
C LEU A 294 -19.47 1.59 -5.85
N LYS A 295 -19.53 1.07 -7.08
CA LYS A 295 -20.77 1.02 -7.86
C LYS A 295 -21.82 0.12 -7.19
N ALA A 296 -21.42 -1.07 -6.75
CA ALA A 296 -22.34 -2.02 -6.12
C ALA A 296 -22.82 -1.53 -4.75
N LEU A 297 -21.91 -0.98 -3.93
CA LEU A 297 -22.25 -0.44 -2.62
C LEU A 297 -23.25 0.72 -2.74
N ARG A 298 -23.04 1.65 -3.68
CA ARG A 298 -24.01 2.74 -3.94
C ARG A 298 -25.40 2.23 -4.30
N GLY A 299 -25.49 1.20 -5.15
CA GLY A 299 -26.76 0.56 -5.46
C GLY A 299 -27.44 -0.03 -4.21
N ARG A 300 -26.68 -0.76 -3.39
CA ARG A 300 -27.19 -1.37 -2.14
C ARG A 300 -27.65 -0.34 -1.12
N VAL A 301 -26.92 0.79 -0.99
CA VAL A 301 -27.32 1.91 -0.13
C VAL A 301 -28.59 2.57 -0.64
N ALA A 302 -28.71 2.78 -1.97
CA ALA A 302 -29.92 3.31 -2.58
C ALA A 302 -31.15 2.39 -2.39
N ASP A 303 -30.92 1.07 -2.36
CA ASP A 303 -31.94 0.06 -2.07
C ASP A 303 -32.30 -0.05 -0.57
N GLY A 304 -31.67 0.75 0.29
CA GLY A 304 -31.93 0.78 1.74
C GLY A 304 -31.41 -0.45 2.49
N GLN A 305 -30.36 -1.10 2.00
CA GLN A 305 -29.82 -2.28 2.68
C GLN A 305 -29.24 -1.96 4.06
N THR A 306 -29.40 -2.90 4.99
CA THR A 306 -28.85 -2.79 6.34
C THR A 306 -27.36 -3.13 6.36
N ILE A 307 -26.69 -2.76 7.46
CA ILE A 307 -25.30 -3.14 7.71
C ILE A 307 -25.11 -4.65 7.57
N GLY A 308 -25.97 -5.47 8.17
CA GLY A 308 -25.86 -6.93 8.09
C GLY A 308 -26.02 -7.50 6.68
N GLN A 309 -26.89 -6.89 5.85
CA GLN A 309 -27.03 -7.28 4.45
C GLN A 309 -25.77 -6.96 3.63
N VAL A 310 -25.16 -5.78 3.85
CA VAL A 310 -23.91 -5.38 3.19
C VAL A 310 -22.73 -6.22 3.69
N VAL A 311 -22.61 -6.48 4.99
CA VAL A 311 -21.59 -7.36 5.58
C VAL A 311 -21.69 -8.77 5.00
N THR A 312 -22.90 -9.32 4.89
CA THR A 312 -23.14 -10.64 4.27
C THR A 312 -22.68 -10.65 2.80
N TRP A 313 -23.03 -9.62 2.04
CA TRP A 313 -22.59 -9.48 0.65
C TRP A 313 -21.07 -9.42 0.52
N LEU A 314 -20.40 -8.62 1.36
CA LEU A 314 -18.94 -8.50 1.36
C LEU A 314 -18.28 -9.85 1.63
N HIS A 315 -18.77 -10.62 2.61
CA HIS A 315 -18.20 -11.93 2.91
C HIS A 315 -18.41 -12.93 1.78
N LEU A 316 -19.58 -12.94 1.15
CA LEU A 316 -19.86 -13.88 0.06
C LEU A 316 -19.02 -13.57 -1.18
N GLU A 317 -19.00 -12.31 -1.64
CA GLU A 317 -18.37 -11.93 -2.91
C GLU A 317 -16.89 -11.55 -2.76
N TYR A 318 -16.57 -10.67 -1.80
CA TYR A 318 -15.23 -10.07 -1.68
C TYR A 318 -14.27 -10.88 -0.81
N VAL A 319 -14.78 -11.71 0.10
CA VAL A 319 -13.95 -12.58 0.93
C VAL A 319 -13.94 -14.00 0.38
N ILE A 320 -15.09 -14.68 0.35
CA ILE A 320 -15.16 -16.11 0.04
C ILE A 320 -14.89 -16.38 -1.43
N GLU A 321 -15.68 -15.78 -2.33
CA GLU A 321 -15.55 -16.04 -3.76
C GLU A 321 -14.21 -15.52 -4.31
N GLN A 322 -13.78 -14.32 -3.90
CA GLN A 322 -12.49 -13.77 -4.31
C GLN A 322 -11.31 -14.62 -3.83
N HIS A 323 -11.33 -15.12 -2.58
CA HIS A 323 -10.30 -16.04 -2.10
C HIS A 323 -10.21 -17.30 -2.97
N GLU A 324 -11.35 -17.93 -3.27
CA GLU A 324 -11.35 -19.12 -4.11
C GLU A 324 -10.83 -18.86 -5.52
N ARG A 325 -11.17 -17.72 -6.13
CA ARG A 325 -10.64 -17.33 -7.45
C ARG A 325 -9.12 -17.19 -7.41
N VAL A 326 -8.60 -16.46 -6.41
CA VAL A 326 -7.15 -16.25 -6.26
C VAL A 326 -6.42 -17.56 -5.95
N ALA A 327 -6.96 -18.40 -5.07
CA ALA A 327 -6.39 -19.69 -4.73
C ALA A 327 -6.39 -20.66 -5.93
N ASN A 328 -7.47 -20.69 -6.71
CA ASN A 328 -7.52 -21.45 -7.96
C ASN A 328 -6.47 -20.99 -8.97
N ALA A 329 -6.31 -19.68 -9.16
CA ALA A 329 -5.32 -19.12 -10.09
C ALA A 329 -3.88 -19.48 -9.69
N LYS A 330 -3.60 -19.49 -8.37
CA LYS A 330 -2.28 -19.84 -7.81
C LYS A 330 -1.99 -21.33 -7.79
N LEU A 331 -3.00 -22.20 -7.95
CA LEU A 331 -2.83 -23.66 -7.85
C LEU A 331 -1.75 -24.19 -8.80
N ARG A 332 -1.65 -23.63 -10.01
CA ARG A 332 -0.67 -24.06 -11.02
C ARG A 332 0.75 -23.56 -10.76
N THR A 333 0.90 -22.42 -10.08
CA THR A 333 2.19 -21.72 -9.96
C THR A 333 2.83 -21.87 -8.58
N THR A 334 2.02 -21.93 -7.53
CA THR A 334 2.47 -21.85 -6.14
C THR A 334 1.88 -22.99 -5.29
N GLY A 335 1.08 -23.87 -5.90
CA GLY A 335 0.42 -24.97 -5.23
C GLY A 335 -0.83 -24.54 -4.45
N ASP A 336 -1.23 -25.34 -3.48
CA ASP A 336 -2.45 -25.12 -2.71
C ASP A 336 -2.30 -23.97 -1.72
N THR A 337 -2.89 -22.81 -2.05
CA THR A 337 -2.95 -21.63 -1.18
C THR A 337 -4.31 -21.44 -0.50
N TYR A 338 -5.22 -22.44 -0.52
CA TYR A 338 -6.52 -22.32 0.15
C TYR A 338 -6.36 -22.15 1.66
N ARG A 339 -7.19 -21.28 2.23
CA ARG A 339 -7.47 -21.18 3.68
C ARG A 339 -8.86 -21.66 4.01
N PHE A 340 -9.78 -21.50 3.06
CA PHE A 340 -11.07 -22.16 3.10
C PHE A 340 -11.59 -22.43 1.69
N ARG A 341 -12.52 -23.38 1.55
CA ARG A 341 -13.11 -23.77 0.26
C ARG A 341 -14.57 -24.20 0.45
N ARG A 342 -15.44 -23.85 -0.49
CA ARG A 342 -16.84 -24.27 -0.52
C ARG A 342 -16.95 -25.75 -0.92
N GLU A 343 -17.70 -26.50 -0.13
CA GLU A 343 -17.97 -27.93 -0.32
C GLU A 343 -19.45 -28.21 -0.03
N ALA A 344 -20.26 -28.47 -1.07
CA ALA A 344 -21.67 -28.85 -0.93
C ALA A 344 -22.51 -27.97 0.03
N GLY A 345 -22.39 -26.63 -0.09
CA GLY A 345 -23.11 -25.67 0.76
C GLY A 345 -22.48 -25.46 2.15
N ARG A 346 -21.27 -25.99 2.37
CA ARG A 346 -20.45 -25.81 3.56
C ARG A 346 -19.14 -25.12 3.20
N LEU A 347 -18.39 -24.68 4.21
CA LEU A 347 -17.06 -24.11 4.08
C LEU A 347 -16.07 -24.97 4.87
N ARG A 348 -15.13 -25.58 4.16
CA ARG A 348 -14.00 -26.34 4.71
C ARG A 348 -12.84 -25.39 4.95
N PHE A 349 -12.24 -25.42 6.13
CA PHE A 349 -11.07 -24.60 6.47
C PHE A 349 -9.77 -25.43 6.41
N PHE A 350 -8.64 -24.74 6.31
CA PHE A 350 -7.31 -25.34 6.23
C PHE A 350 -6.36 -24.64 7.20
N SER A 351 -5.76 -25.40 8.12
CA SER A 351 -4.78 -24.90 9.08
C SER A 351 -3.47 -24.52 8.38
N LYS A 352 -3.40 -23.24 7.96
CA LYS A 352 -2.25 -22.60 7.33
C LYS A 352 -2.17 -21.17 7.85
N GLU A 353 -0.97 -20.62 7.89
CA GLU A 353 -0.72 -19.26 8.40
C GLU A 353 -1.60 -18.19 7.73
N THR A 354 -2.20 -17.32 8.55
CA THR A 354 -3.16 -16.27 8.15
C THR A 354 -2.65 -14.86 8.44
N ARG A 355 -1.33 -14.65 8.37
CA ARG A 355 -0.76 -13.31 8.54
C ARG A 355 -1.30 -12.37 7.46
N VAL A 356 -1.89 -11.27 7.90
CA VAL A 356 -2.29 -10.15 7.05
C VAL A 356 -1.64 -8.88 7.54
N GLY A 357 -1.40 -7.97 6.62
CA GLY A 357 -0.93 -6.63 6.91
C GLY A 357 -1.19 -5.72 5.72
N MET A 358 -0.95 -4.42 5.94
CA MET A 358 -0.84 -3.46 4.84
C MET A 358 0.25 -3.96 3.88
N ASN A 359 0.03 -3.87 2.57
CA ASN A 359 1.14 -4.18 1.67
C ASN A 359 2.24 -3.13 1.83
N ASP A 360 3.40 -3.43 1.27
CA ASP A 360 4.50 -2.49 1.16
C ASP A 360 4.01 -1.21 0.47
N SER A 361 4.15 -0.06 1.15
CA SER A 361 3.79 1.26 0.62
C SER A 361 4.67 1.68 -0.56
N ARG A 362 5.65 0.86 -0.94
CA ARG A 362 6.73 1.16 -1.90
C ARG A 362 7.64 2.29 -1.45
N PHE A 363 7.43 2.81 -0.24
CA PHE A 363 8.23 3.88 0.33
C PHE A 363 9.70 3.48 0.40
N ASN A 364 10.01 2.33 0.99
CA ASN A 364 11.39 1.88 1.16
C ASN A 364 12.12 1.77 -0.19
N ALA A 365 11.46 1.19 -1.21
CA ALA A 365 12.04 1.08 -2.53
C ALA A 365 12.36 2.44 -3.15
N ASN A 366 11.42 3.39 -3.12
CA ASN A 366 11.62 4.72 -3.72
C ASN A 366 12.59 5.60 -2.92
N ALA A 367 12.49 5.59 -1.58
CA ALA A 367 13.41 6.30 -0.68
C ALA A 367 14.86 5.78 -0.84
N THR A 368 15.03 4.45 -0.93
CA THR A 368 16.33 3.85 -1.22
C THR A 368 16.86 4.27 -2.59
N VAL A 369 16.02 4.31 -3.63
CA VAL A 369 16.45 4.72 -4.97
C VAL A 369 16.96 6.17 -4.98
N ILE A 370 16.21 7.14 -4.43
CA ILE A 370 16.67 8.53 -4.42
C ILE A 370 17.90 8.74 -3.54
N TYR A 371 18.04 7.96 -2.47
CA TYR A 371 19.22 7.96 -1.61
C TYR A 371 20.45 7.38 -2.32
N GLU A 372 20.36 6.17 -2.86
CA GLU A 372 21.47 5.47 -3.52
C GLU A 372 21.93 6.21 -4.77
N LEU A 373 21.01 6.79 -5.55
CA LEU A 373 21.36 7.66 -6.68
C LEU A 373 21.99 8.99 -6.24
N GLY A 374 22.01 9.32 -4.95
CA GLY A 374 22.62 10.55 -4.42
C GLY A 374 21.81 11.81 -4.69
N LEU A 375 20.49 11.68 -4.87
CA LEU A 375 19.57 12.81 -5.06
C LEU A 375 19.18 13.44 -3.71
N ALA A 376 19.13 12.64 -2.65
CA ALA A 376 18.79 13.09 -1.30
C ALA A 376 19.65 12.38 -0.23
N GLY A 377 19.60 12.89 1.00
CA GLY A 377 19.91 12.08 2.19
C GLY A 377 18.91 10.93 2.38
N TYR A 378 19.17 10.05 3.35
CA TYR A 378 18.29 8.90 3.56
C TYR A 378 17.07 9.35 4.37
N LEU A 379 15.86 9.18 3.84
CA LEU A 379 14.64 9.70 4.48
C LEU A 379 14.40 9.10 5.87
N TYR A 380 15.00 7.95 6.20
CA TYR A 380 14.91 7.37 7.54
C TYR A 380 15.78 8.10 8.59
N ASP A 381 16.71 8.94 8.15
CA ASP A 381 17.63 9.66 9.02
C ASP A 381 17.12 11.08 9.31
N GLU A 382 17.50 11.58 10.47
CA GLU A 382 17.32 12.98 10.84
C GLU A 382 18.24 13.84 9.96
N GLY A 383 17.65 14.75 9.19
CA GLY A 383 18.37 15.48 8.15
C GLY A 383 18.59 14.65 6.88
N HIS A 384 17.86 14.98 5.82
CA HIS A 384 17.95 14.32 4.52
C HIS A 384 17.91 15.33 3.35
N PRO A 385 18.85 16.31 3.33
CA PRO A 385 18.84 17.38 2.35
C PRO A 385 19.00 16.84 0.92
N LEU A 386 18.46 17.59 -0.04
CA LEU A 386 18.69 17.32 -1.46
C LEU A 386 20.11 17.70 -1.87
N SER A 387 20.65 16.94 -2.83
CA SER A 387 21.85 17.34 -3.57
C SER A 387 21.49 18.35 -4.67
N GLU A 388 22.49 18.94 -5.33
CA GLU A 388 22.25 19.83 -6.48
C GLU A 388 21.47 19.13 -7.60
N GLU A 389 21.75 17.85 -7.87
CA GLU A 389 20.98 17.06 -8.84
C GLU A 389 19.57 16.71 -8.32
N GLY A 390 19.41 16.48 -7.02
CA GLY A 390 18.09 16.28 -6.43
C GLY A 390 17.21 17.52 -6.55
N GLU A 391 17.77 18.71 -6.31
CA GLU A 391 17.08 19.99 -6.54
C GLU A 391 16.74 20.21 -8.01
N ALA A 392 17.66 19.88 -8.93
CA ALA A 392 17.39 19.97 -10.36
C ALA A 392 16.24 19.03 -10.78
N LEU A 393 16.25 17.77 -10.35
CA LEU A 393 15.15 16.83 -10.64
C LEU A 393 13.83 17.33 -10.04
N ARG A 394 13.84 17.85 -8.81
CA ARG A 394 12.66 18.42 -8.15
C ARG A 394 12.08 19.61 -8.92
N ALA A 395 12.93 20.53 -9.36
CA ALA A 395 12.54 21.75 -10.06
C ALA A 395 12.09 21.50 -11.50
N ASP A 396 12.88 20.73 -12.26
CA ASP A 396 12.70 20.59 -13.71
C ASP A 396 11.93 19.32 -14.08
N GLY A 397 11.85 18.34 -13.18
CA GLY A 397 11.21 17.05 -13.41
C GLY A 397 12.03 16.09 -14.27
N ASP A 398 13.26 16.45 -14.61
CA ASP A 398 14.18 15.61 -15.36
C ASP A 398 15.64 15.94 -15.05
N LEU A 399 16.56 15.06 -15.44
CA LEU A 399 18.00 15.32 -15.44
C LEU A 399 18.56 15.13 -16.85
N PRO A 400 19.63 15.85 -17.24
CA PRO A 400 20.24 15.65 -18.54
C PRO A 400 20.67 14.20 -18.75
N THR A 401 20.32 13.62 -19.91
CA THR A 401 20.79 12.28 -20.27
C THR A 401 22.32 12.26 -20.27
N THR A 402 22.90 11.23 -19.69
CA THR A 402 24.38 11.10 -19.63
C THR A 402 24.97 10.71 -20.99
N GLY A 403 24.11 10.31 -21.93
CA GLY A 403 24.48 9.90 -23.29
C GLY A 403 25.07 8.49 -23.37
N VAL A 404 25.26 7.82 -22.23
CA VAL A 404 25.97 6.54 -22.17
C VAL A 404 25.15 5.39 -22.78
N PHE A 405 23.81 5.45 -22.76
CA PHE A 405 22.98 4.47 -23.48
C PHE A 405 22.90 4.70 -25.00
N GLY A 406 23.40 5.82 -25.52
CA GLY A 406 23.21 6.22 -26.92
C GLY A 406 21.74 6.52 -27.23
N SER A 407 21.49 7.55 -28.04
CA SER A 407 20.14 8.04 -28.38
C SER A 407 19.35 7.13 -29.34
N LYS A 408 19.21 5.85 -29.01
CA LYS A 408 18.31 4.94 -29.72
C LYS A 408 17.48 4.18 -28.71
N ALA A 409 16.42 4.83 -28.23
CA ALA A 409 15.25 4.09 -27.79
C ALA A 409 14.84 3.17 -28.96
N ASP A 410 15.00 1.86 -28.77
CA ASP A 410 14.34 0.85 -29.61
C ASP A 410 12.86 0.89 -29.18
N PRO A 411 11.91 1.31 -30.05
CA PRO A 411 10.52 1.56 -29.68
C PRO A 411 9.70 0.26 -29.53
N ARG A 412 10.29 -0.78 -28.94
CA ARG A 412 9.63 -2.09 -28.79
C ARG A 412 8.79 -2.21 -27.54
#